data_AF-A0A9D4MYB3-F1
#
_entry.id   AF-A0A9D4MYB3-F1
#
_cell.length_a   1.000
_cell.length_b   1.000
_cell.length_c   1.000
_cell.angle_alpha   90.00
_cell.angle_beta   90.00
_cell.angle_gamma   90.00
#
_symmetry.space_group_name_H-M   'P 1'
#
loop_
_entity.id
_entity.type
_entity.pdbx_description
1 polymer ?
#
loop_
_entity_poly.entity_id
_entity_poly.type
_entity_poly.pdbx_seq_one_letter_code
_entity_poly.pdbx_strand_id
1 'polypeptide(L)'
;MLLVYPDVFPKNMTKELDVEQIRVGMVQGDLYYIEPMSGFKPLPSGSARNYNIVVSYWAVQRTDFMPFWYVTSVNANVQPRVVQSTSSFDLEYVNDFDDVRQWKRWRGDRYNPFTPQERAERLAYDENNVVCILVIIY
;
A
#
# COMPACT_ATOMS: atom_id res chain seq x y z
N MET A 1 -5.80 2.45 0.51
CA MET A 1 -5.30 3.85 0.43
C MET A 1 -3.77 3.78 0.42
N LEU A 2 -3.01 4.63 -0.28
CA LEU A 2 -1.56 4.46 -0.43
C LEU A 2 -0.84 5.58 0.34
N LEU A 3 0.16 5.27 1.17
CA LEU A 3 1.11 6.26 1.71
C LEU A 3 2.04 6.81 0.62
N VAL A 4 1.97 6.20 -0.55
CA VAL A 4 2.72 6.57 -1.73
C VAL A 4 1.80 7.42 -2.60
N TYR A 5 2.05 8.74 -2.59
CA TYR A 5 1.50 9.69 -3.55
C TYR A 5 1.66 9.14 -4.95
N PRO A 6 0.75 9.32 -5.91
CA PRO A 6 1.04 8.92 -7.25
C PRO A 6 1.78 10.01 -8.06
N ASP A 7 2.79 9.63 -8.89
CA ASP A 7 3.84 10.53 -9.44
C ASP A 7 3.31 11.67 -10.31
N VAL A 8 2.03 11.55 -10.64
CA VAL A 8 1.29 12.41 -11.53
C VAL A 8 0.22 13.24 -10.82
N PHE A 9 0.19 13.29 -9.48
CA PHE A 9 -0.83 14.07 -8.75
C PHE A 9 -0.25 15.26 -8.01
N PRO A 10 -0.09 16.43 -8.67
CA PRO A 10 -0.13 17.67 -7.92
C PRO A 10 -1.47 17.76 -7.17
N LYS A 11 -1.44 18.46 -6.03
CA LYS A 11 -2.59 18.67 -5.14
C LYS A 11 -3.84 19.05 -5.96
N ASN A 12 -4.95 18.33 -5.75
CA ASN A 12 -6.25 18.52 -6.41
C ASN A 12 -6.35 18.07 -7.88
N MET A 13 -5.42 17.26 -8.38
CA MET A 13 -5.52 16.73 -9.74
C MET A 13 -6.22 15.36 -9.77
N THR A 14 -6.86 15.10 -10.90
CA THR A 14 -7.50 13.84 -11.25
C THR A 14 -6.76 13.27 -12.45
N LYS A 15 -6.47 11.98 -12.46
CA LYS A 15 -5.83 11.28 -13.58
C LYS A 15 -6.79 10.26 -14.14
N GLU A 16 -7.01 10.36 -15.45
CA GLU A 16 -7.72 9.35 -16.22
C GLU A 16 -6.73 8.27 -16.67
N LEU A 17 -7.12 7.03 -16.45
CA LEU A 17 -6.43 5.83 -16.89
C LEU A 17 -7.27 5.23 -18.02
N ASP A 18 -7.01 5.70 -19.24
CA ASP A 18 -7.84 5.42 -20.41
C ASP A 18 -7.91 3.94 -20.77
N VAL A 19 -6.82 3.19 -20.57
CA VAL A 19 -6.79 1.75 -20.85
C VAL A 19 -7.69 0.99 -19.87
N GLU A 20 -7.63 1.37 -18.61
CA GLU A 20 -8.36 0.79 -17.50
C GLU A 20 -9.81 1.29 -17.40
N GLN A 21 -10.15 2.37 -18.12
CA GLN A 21 -11.44 3.07 -18.08
C GLN A 21 -11.85 3.48 -16.65
N ILE A 22 -10.86 3.90 -15.86
CA ILE A 22 -11.06 4.42 -14.51
C ILE A 22 -10.39 5.78 -14.37
N ARG A 23 -10.84 6.51 -13.37
CA ARG A 23 -10.31 7.78 -12.95
C ARG A 23 -9.82 7.64 -11.51
N VAL A 24 -8.64 8.14 -11.23
CA VAL A 24 -8.07 8.17 -9.88
C VAL A 24 -7.88 9.63 -9.48
N GLY A 25 -8.15 9.99 -8.23
CA GLY A 25 -7.96 11.36 -7.76
C GLY A 25 -7.81 11.45 -6.26
N MET A 26 -7.32 12.60 -5.79
CA MET A 26 -7.17 12.90 -4.37
C MET A 26 -8.38 13.66 -3.86
N VAL A 27 -8.91 13.27 -2.71
CA VAL A 27 -9.93 14.03 -1.97
C VAL A 27 -9.23 15.05 -1.07
N GLN A 28 -8.48 14.58 -0.08
CA GLN A 28 -7.71 15.41 0.85
C GLN A 28 -6.68 14.56 1.58
N GLY A 29 -5.48 15.11 1.81
CA GLY A 29 -4.43 14.42 2.58
C GLY A 29 -3.97 13.14 1.88
N ASP A 30 -4.17 12.00 2.55
CA ASP A 30 -3.92 10.66 2.05
C ASP A 30 -5.17 9.97 1.49
N LEU A 31 -6.34 10.62 1.50
CA LEU A 31 -7.58 10.06 0.97
C LEU A 31 -7.65 10.20 -0.56
N TYR A 32 -7.75 9.08 -1.24
CA TYR A 32 -7.91 8.98 -2.70
C TYR A 32 -9.17 8.22 -3.07
N TYR A 33 -9.64 8.43 -4.30
CA TYR A 33 -10.75 7.69 -4.89
C TYR A 33 -10.35 7.03 -6.20
N ILE A 34 -11.06 5.96 -6.54
CA ILE A 34 -11.07 5.33 -7.86
C ILE A 34 -12.53 5.32 -8.33
N GLU A 35 -12.78 5.88 -9.51
CA GLU A 35 -14.11 6.02 -10.09
C GLU A 35 -14.15 5.39 -11.50
N PRO A 36 -15.20 4.63 -11.85
CA PRO A 36 -15.37 4.13 -13.22
C PRO A 36 -15.68 5.27 -14.21
N MET A 37 -15.07 5.24 -15.40
CA MET A 37 -15.42 6.14 -16.51
C MET A 37 -16.52 5.55 -17.39
N SER A 38 -16.98 6.30 -18.40
CA SER A 38 -18.08 5.88 -19.28
C SER A 38 -17.85 4.55 -20.01
N GLY A 39 -16.60 4.20 -20.33
CA GLY A 39 -16.25 2.92 -20.94
C GLY A 39 -15.94 1.79 -19.94
N PHE A 40 -16.15 2.02 -18.64
CA PHE A 40 -15.90 1.00 -17.62
C PHE A 40 -16.80 -0.21 -17.83
N LYS A 41 -16.18 -1.37 -18.01
CA LYS A 41 -16.92 -2.64 -18.08
C LYS A 41 -17.20 -3.14 -16.66
N PRO A 42 -18.42 -3.55 -16.32
CA PRO A 42 -18.69 -4.22 -15.04
C PRO A 42 -17.76 -5.43 -14.84
N LEU A 43 -17.47 -5.77 -13.59
CA LEU A 43 -16.68 -6.95 -13.26
C LEU A 43 -17.59 -8.19 -13.31
N PRO A 44 -17.35 -9.17 -14.20
CA PRO A 44 -18.12 -10.41 -14.21
C PRO A 44 -18.01 -11.18 -12.88
N SER A 45 -19.04 -11.95 -12.55
CA SER A 45 -19.00 -12.82 -11.36
C SER A 45 -17.82 -13.79 -11.43
N GLY A 46 -17.10 -13.94 -10.31
CA GLY A 46 -15.93 -14.82 -10.20
C GLY A 46 -14.69 -14.35 -10.97
N SER A 47 -14.71 -13.16 -11.58
CA SER A 47 -13.56 -12.63 -12.29
C SER A 47 -12.74 -11.66 -11.44
N ALA A 48 -11.47 -11.51 -11.81
CA ALA A 48 -10.58 -10.50 -11.27
C ALA A 48 -10.20 -9.50 -12.36
N ARG A 49 -9.86 -8.27 -11.96
CA ARG A 49 -9.32 -7.26 -12.85
C ARG A 49 -8.11 -6.61 -12.19
N ASN A 50 -7.03 -6.52 -12.95
CA ASN A 50 -5.79 -5.90 -12.52
C ASN A 50 -5.71 -4.48 -13.08
N TYR A 51 -5.25 -3.55 -12.24
CA TYR A 51 -4.98 -2.16 -12.62
C TYR A 51 -3.53 -1.85 -12.33
N ASN A 52 -2.83 -1.26 -13.30
CA ASN A 52 -1.46 -0.80 -13.11
C ASN A 52 -1.50 0.70 -12.79
N ILE A 53 -1.21 1.05 -11.54
CA ILE A 53 -1.18 2.43 -11.09
C ILE A 53 0.26 2.81 -10.82
N VAL A 54 0.76 3.83 -11.54
CA VAL A 54 2.09 4.39 -11.29
C VAL A 54 2.01 5.37 -10.14
N VAL A 55 2.88 5.18 -9.15
CA VAL A 55 2.95 6.02 -7.97
C VAL A 55 4.28 6.79 -7.83
N SER A 56 4.29 7.92 -7.12
CA SER A 56 5.44 8.79 -6.79
C SER A 56 6.40 8.08 -5.86
N TYR A 57 7.66 8.51 -5.84
CA TYR A 57 8.64 8.02 -4.88
C TYR A 57 8.78 6.49 -4.92
N TRP A 58 8.53 5.80 -3.81
CA TRP A 58 8.74 4.37 -3.65
C TRP A 58 7.86 3.82 -2.52
N ALA A 59 7.33 2.61 -2.73
CA ALA A 59 6.71 1.77 -1.70
C ALA A 59 7.69 0.64 -1.37
N VAL A 60 8.46 0.77 -0.28
CA VAL A 60 9.51 -0.20 0.08
C VAL A 60 9.13 -1.13 1.23
N GLN A 61 7.98 -0.88 1.84
CA GLN A 61 7.40 -1.72 2.88
C GLN A 61 5.94 -2.04 2.53
N ARG A 62 5.49 -3.24 2.91
CA ARG A 62 4.08 -3.64 2.72
C ARG A 62 3.10 -2.74 3.49
N THR A 63 3.55 -2.12 4.58
CA THR A 63 2.79 -1.14 5.37
C THR A 63 2.55 0.18 4.65
N ASP A 64 3.23 0.45 3.54
CA ASP A 64 2.97 1.63 2.71
C ASP A 64 1.60 1.55 2.00
N PHE A 65 1.00 0.35 1.96
CA PHE A 65 -0.36 0.11 1.49
C PHE A 65 -1.30 0.11 2.69
N MET A 66 -2.18 1.10 2.77
CA MET A 66 -3.11 1.26 3.88
C MET A 66 -4.36 0.37 3.74
N PRO A 67 -4.84 -0.18 4.87
CA PRO A 67 -6.06 -0.99 4.94
C PRO A 67 -7.33 -0.13 4.85
N PHE A 68 -8.47 -0.77 5.09
CA PHE A 68 -9.81 -0.18 5.17
C PHE A 68 -10.25 0.55 3.89
N TRP A 69 -10.08 -0.11 2.75
CA TRP A 69 -10.64 0.38 1.50
C TRP A 69 -12.16 0.33 1.60
N TYR A 70 -12.86 1.30 1.04
CA TYR A 70 -14.31 1.34 1.12
C TYR A 70 -14.92 1.74 -0.22
N VAL A 71 -16.15 1.29 -0.44
CA VAL A 71 -16.95 1.59 -1.62
C VAL A 71 -18.12 2.47 -1.22
N THR A 72 -18.42 3.46 -2.04
CA THR A 72 -19.57 4.35 -1.88
C THR A 72 -20.43 4.31 -3.15
N SER A 73 -21.63 4.86 -3.06
CA SER A 73 -22.52 5.03 -4.21
C SER A 73 -23.00 6.48 -4.27
N VAL A 74 -23.31 6.95 -5.48
CA VAL A 74 -24.02 8.21 -5.70
C VAL A 74 -25.44 8.19 -5.14
N ASN A 75 -26.01 7.00 -4.91
CA ASN A 75 -27.31 6.86 -4.25
C ASN A 75 -27.16 7.15 -2.75
N ALA A 76 -27.72 8.26 -2.28
CA ALA A 76 -27.65 8.71 -0.89
C ALA A 76 -28.22 7.72 0.13
N ASN A 77 -29.06 6.77 -0.30
CA ASN A 77 -29.61 5.73 0.59
C ASN A 77 -28.65 4.55 0.80
N VAL A 78 -27.55 4.48 0.05
CA VAL A 78 -26.56 3.41 0.15
C VAL A 78 -25.42 3.88 1.03
N GLN A 79 -25.31 3.27 2.21
CA GLN A 79 -24.23 3.56 3.15
C GLN A 79 -22.89 3.01 2.64
N PRO A 80 -21.76 3.72 2.87
CA PRO A 80 -20.43 3.21 2.58
C PRO A 80 -20.16 1.86 3.26
N ARG A 81 -19.43 0.98 2.56
CA ARG A 81 -19.03 -0.33 3.09
C ARG A 81 -17.54 -0.55 2.89
N VAL A 82 -16.88 -1.07 3.91
CA VAL A 82 -15.47 -1.50 3.84
C VAL A 82 -15.38 -2.77 3.00
N VAL A 83 -14.33 -2.86 2.18
CA VAL A 83 -13.95 -4.06 1.45
C VAL A 83 -13.38 -5.06 2.44
N GLN A 84 -14.06 -6.20 2.61
CA GLN A 84 -13.79 -7.17 3.67
C GLN A 84 -12.33 -7.66 3.69
N SER A 85 -11.70 -7.87 2.54
CA SER A 85 -10.30 -8.32 2.47
C SER A 85 -9.28 -7.30 2.99
N THR A 86 -9.70 -6.05 3.23
CA THR A 86 -8.85 -4.97 3.73
C THR A 86 -9.28 -4.49 5.12
N SER A 87 -10.21 -5.20 5.79
CA SER A 87 -10.84 -4.72 7.03
C SER A 87 -10.03 -4.97 8.30
N SER A 88 -8.73 -5.26 8.20
CA SER A 88 -7.82 -5.37 9.33
C SER A 88 -6.47 -4.72 8.99
N PHE A 89 -5.64 -4.52 10.00
CA PHE A 89 -4.25 -4.07 9.81
C PHE A 89 -3.32 -5.20 9.37
N ASP A 90 -3.84 -6.42 9.22
CA ASP A 90 -3.08 -7.54 8.69
C ASP A 90 -2.82 -7.31 7.20
N LEU A 91 -1.63 -7.66 6.73
CA LEU A 91 -1.17 -7.33 5.38
C LEU A 91 -1.56 -8.38 4.33
N GLU A 92 -2.61 -9.17 4.59
CA GLU A 92 -3.05 -10.27 3.71
C GLU A 92 -3.50 -9.79 2.31
N TYR A 93 -3.92 -8.54 2.19
CA TYR A 93 -4.27 -7.90 0.91
C TYR A 93 -3.06 -7.35 0.13
N VAL A 94 -1.85 -7.48 0.68
CA VAL A 94 -0.59 -7.06 0.05
C VAL A 94 0.32 -8.26 -0.06
N ASN A 95 0.74 -8.60 -1.29
CA ASN A 95 1.68 -9.69 -1.52
C ASN A 95 3.02 -9.47 -0.78
N ASP A 96 3.73 -10.56 -0.53
CA ASP A 96 5.08 -10.52 0.01
C ASP A 96 6.06 -9.82 -0.95
N PHE A 97 7.14 -9.30 -0.37
CA PHE A 97 8.21 -8.62 -1.11
C PHE A 97 9.35 -9.62 -1.27
N ASP A 98 9.32 -10.35 -2.38
CA ASP A 98 10.23 -11.48 -2.65
C ASP A 98 11.41 -11.11 -3.58
N ASP A 99 11.36 -9.93 -4.19
CA ASP A 99 12.39 -9.42 -5.11
C ASP A 99 13.10 -8.20 -4.54
N VAL A 100 14.44 -8.17 -4.65
CA VAL A 100 15.29 -7.08 -4.16
C VAL A 100 14.88 -5.70 -4.67
N ARG A 101 14.26 -5.61 -5.84
CA ARG A 101 13.75 -4.36 -6.41
C ARG A 101 12.57 -3.79 -5.63
N GLN A 102 11.88 -4.58 -4.81
CA GLN A 102 10.70 -4.16 -4.05
C GLN A 102 11.07 -3.43 -2.75
N TRP A 103 12.17 -3.76 -2.09
CA TRP A 103 12.60 -3.09 -0.84
C TRP A 103 13.78 -2.12 -1.02
N LYS A 104 14.37 -2.04 -2.21
CA LYS A 104 15.44 -1.10 -2.53
C LYS A 104 14.86 0.16 -3.15
N ARG A 105 15.12 1.32 -2.53
CA ARG A 105 14.69 2.62 -3.08
C ARG A 105 15.43 3.00 -4.36
N TRP A 106 16.71 2.61 -4.45
CA TRP A 106 17.58 2.89 -5.60
C TRP A 106 18.76 1.90 -5.63
N ARG A 107 19.53 1.90 -6.71
CA ARG A 107 20.60 0.90 -6.97
C ARG A 107 21.70 0.84 -5.91
N GLY A 108 22.01 1.95 -5.25
CA GLY A 108 23.04 2.02 -4.21
C GLY A 108 22.50 1.91 -2.78
N ASP A 109 21.21 1.60 -2.60
CA ASP A 109 20.64 1.40 -1.27
C ASP A 109 21.27 0.15 -0.60
N ARG A 110 21.91 0.37 0.54
CA ARG A 110 22.62 -0.68 1.28
C ARG A 110 21.71 -1.48 2.22
N TYR A 111 20.48 -1.02 2.46
CA TYR A 111 19.55 -1.69 3.37
C TYR A 111 18.99 -2.99 2.79
N ASN A 112 19.00 -4.08 3.56
CA ASN A 112 18.26 -5.30 3.26
C ASN A 112 17.43 -5.67 4.51
N PRO A 113 16.23 -6.27 4.33
CA PRO A 113 15.49 -6.87 5.43
C PRO A 113 16.38 -7.88 6.16
N PHE A 114 16.43 -7.80 7.49
CA PHE A 114 17.24 -8.71 8.28
C PHE A 114 16.60 -10.09 8.35
N THR A 115 17.41 -11.10 8.06
CA THR A 115 17.09 -12.48 8.38
C THR A 115 16.93 -12.67 9.89
N PRO A 116 16.25 -13.74 10.34
CA PRO A 116 16.17 -14.05 11.77
C PRO A 116 17.54 -14.13 12.46
N GLN A 117 18.54 -14.71 11.80
CA GLN A 117 19.90 -14.83 12.33
C GLN A 117 20.59 -13.48 12.51
N GLU A 118 20.60 -12.63 11.46
CA GLU A 118 21.19 -11.28 11.53
C GLU A 118 20.52 -10.39 12.58
N ARG A 119 19.23 -10.63 12.85
CA ARG A 119 18.51 -9.94 13.91
C ARG A 119 18.95 -10.43 15.28
N ALA A 120 19.11 -11.75 15.46
CA ALA A 120 19.59 -12.33 16.71
C ALA A 120 21.00 -11.85 17.07
N GLU A 121 21.91 -11.83 16.09
CA GLU A 121 23.29 -11.34 16.26
C GLU A 121 23.33 -9.86 16.67
N ARG A 122 22.44 -9.03 16.10
CA ARG A 122 22.36 -7.59 16.43
C ARG A 122 21.74 -7.30 17.79
N LEU A 123 20.76 -8.09 18.20
CA LEU A 123 20.05 -7.90 19.46
C LEU A 123 20.85 -8.39 20.68
N ALA A 124 21.98 -9.08 20.46
CA ALA A 124 22.87 -9.59 21.50
C ALA A 124 22.09 -10.28 22.64
N TYR A 125 21.22 -11.24 22.26
CA TYR A 125 20.50 -12.08 23.23
C TYR A 125 21.50 -12.68 24.22
N ASP A 126 21.25 -12.52 25.51
CA ASP A 126 22.04 -13.18 26.54
C ASP A 126 21.68 -14.68 26.62
N GLU A 127 22.41 -15.42 27.45
CA GLU A 127 22.19 -16.85 27.71
C GLU A 127 20.79 -17.18 28.27
N ASN A 128 20.01 -16.17 28.65
CA ASN A 128 18.66 -16.28 29.19
C ASN A 128 17.57 -15.79 28.22
N ASN A 129 17.90 -15.53 26.94
CA ASN A 129 16.99 -14.96 25.94
C ASN A 129 16.41 -13.58 26.31
N VAL A 130 17.09 -12.82 27.18
CA VAL A 130 16.70 -11.45 27.51
C VAL A 130 17.39 -10.49 26.53
N VAL A 131 16.62 -9.57 25.94
CA VAL A 131 17.17 -8.53 25.06
C VAL A 131 17.81 -7.44 25.92
N CYS A 132 19.13 -7.36 25.92
CA CYS A 132 19.86 -6.25 26.52
C CYS A 132 19.76 -5.01 25.63
N ILE A 133 18.64 -4.30 25.66
CA ILE A 133 18.52 -2.99 24.99
C ILE A 133 19.21 -1.92 25.84
N LEU A 134 20.38 -1.45 25.41
CA LEU A 134 20.95 -0.21 25.93
C LEU A 134 20.15 0.96 25.35
N VAL A 135 19.10 1.40 26.04
CA VAL A 135 18.35 2.61 25.66
C VAL A 135 19.21 3.82 26.01
N ILE A 136 19.95 4.35 25.04
CA ILE A 136 20.58 5.67 25.16
C ILE A 136 19.49 6.70 24.85
N ILE A 137 18.95 7.31 25.90
CA ILE A 137 18.07 8.48 25.81
C ILE A 137 18.98 9.70 25.59
N TYR A 138 18.81 10.40 24.47
CA TYR A 138 19.40 11.73 24.25
C TYR A 138 18.51 12.82 24.84
#